data_AF-A0A8H4WE38-F1
#
_entry.id   AF-A0A8H4WE38-F1
#
_cell.length_a   1.000
_cell.length_b   1.000
_cell.length_c   1.000
_cell.angle_alpha   90.00
_cell.angle_beta   90.00
_cell.angle_gamma   90.00
#
_symmetry.space_group_name_H-M   'P 1'
#
loop_
_entity.id
_entity.type
_entity.pdbx_description
1 polymer ?
#
loop_
_entity_poly.entity_id
_entity_poly.type
_entity_poly.pdbx_seq_one_letter_code
_entity_poly.pdbx_strand_id
1 'polypeptide(L)'
;MGTATDLPSLSNQSHPLDGLPPPYTEDDTQSAAHAAPQYEIPSYTACGSTNTSATAKFPPTMNGYFQSKITTTFHLGPTADEKLYAVSIPATVFNNKPTIVLHDGPTNKHPVMATAQSDRWGRSRPVAITLPPRPGSQRQDSIVEVVPGGPLKHFSPSHMFETSVGPKGITRERFEWRKSHGNEIKELAGFSYGWKLVRLTGPVSNVAGSRKERPRGYTSDGLEIVALIAHNASWSMTKGFRFAFMGAGLTDTMGENWEIVVVISALQLWFIDVEA
;
A
#
# COMPACT_ATOMS: atom_id res chain seq x y z
N MET A 1 -51.41 27.82 62.77
CA MET A 1 -50.07 27.18 62.82
C MET A 1 -50.05 26.15 61.69
N GLY A 2 -49.18 26.14 60.68
CA GLY A 2 -48.08 27.01 60.28
C GLY A 2 -47.50 26.44 58.98
N THR A 3 -47.08 27.33 58.06
CA THR A 3 -46.02 27.22 57.02
C THR A 3 -46.14 26.12 55.94
N ALA A 4 -46.36 26.41 54.64
CA ALA A 4 -45.50 27.07 53.62
C ALA A 4 -44.17 26.32 53.40
N THR A 5 -43.81 25.83 52.19
CA THR A 5 -43.03 26.51 51.11
C THR A 5 -42.85 25.47 49.95
N ASP A 6 -43.41 25.66 48.73
CA ASP A 6 -42.81 26.18 47.45
C ASP A 6 -41.84 25.18 46.73
N LEU A 7 -41.79 24.90 45.41
CA LEU A 7 -42.05 25.52 44.06
C LEU A 7 -41.93 24.39 42.97
N PRO A 8 -42.01 24.63 41.63
CA PRO A 8 -42.84 25.56 40.85
C PRO A 8 -43.62 24.88 39.69
N SER A 9 -44.60 25.64 39.21
CA SER A 9 -45.37 25.48 37.97
C SER A 9 -44.54 25.73 36.70
N LEU A 10 -44.75 24.91 35.65
CA LEU A 10 -44.48 25.31 34.27
C LEU A 10 -45.68 24.97 33.37
N SER A 11 -45.94 25.96 32.53
CA SER A 11 -47.12 26.23 31.73
C SER A 11 -47.38 25.26 30.60
N ASN A 12 -48.67 25.00 30.43
CA ASN A 12 -49.31 24.42 29.26
C ASN A 12 -49.08 25.32 28.03
N GLN A 13 -48.40 24.84 26.99
CA GLN A 13 -48.45 25.43 25.65
C GLN A 13 -48.53 24.32 24.60
N SER A 14 -49.65 24.33 23.89
CA SER A 14 -49.99 23.51 22.73
C SER A 14 -49.10 23.85 21.52
N HIS A 15 -48.54 22.82 20.89
CA HIS A 15 -47.89 22.89 19.58
C HIS A 15 -48.95 23.02 18.46
N PRO A 16 -48.82 23.99 17.53
CA PRO A 16 -49.45 23.91 16.22
C PRO A 16 -48.45 23.32 15.18
N LEU A 17 -48.93 22.34 14.42
CA LEU A 17 -48.41 21.96 13.11
C LEU A 17 -48.76 23.08 12.12
N ASP A 18 -47.78 23.78 11.55
CA ASP A 18 -47.81 24.27 10.16
C ASP A 18 -46.52 25.02 9.82
N GLY A 19 -45.92 24.68 8.68
CA GLY A 19 -44.69 25.30 8.21
C GLY A 19 -44.14 24.62 6.96
N LEU A 20 -44.93 24.60 5.88
CA LEU A 20 -44.42 24.25 4.55
C LEU A 20 -43.29 25.23 4.16
N PRO A 21 -42.23 24.76 3.48
CA PRO A 21 -41.21 25.65 2.93
C PRO A 21 -41.78 26.52 1.80
N PRO A 22 -41.22 27.71 1.55
CA PRO A 22 -41.73 28.63 0.54
C PRO A 22 -41.60 28.08 -0.89
N PRO A 23 -42.46 28.51 -1.83
CA PRO A 23 -42.41 28.07 -3.21
C PRO A 23 -41.14 28.58 -3.91
N TYR A 24 -40.55 27.73 -4.75
CA TYR A 24 -39.35 28.06 -5.52
C TYR A 24 -39.73 28.96 -6.70
N THR A 25 -39.15 30.16 -6.77
CA THR A 25 -39.18 31.00 -7.97
C THR A 25 -38.04 30.56 -8.89
N GLU A 26 -38.36 30.14 -10.11
CA GLU A 26 -37.35 29.96 -11.16
C GLU A 26 -36.91 31.34 -11.66
N ASP A 27 -35.70 31.77 -11.28
CA ASP A 27 -35.04 32.92 -11.89
C ASP A 27 -34.09 32.41 -12.99
N ASP A 28 -34.53 32.59 -14.23
CA ASP A 28 -33.74 32.43 -15.43
C ASP A 28 -33.08 33.79 -15.74
N THR A 29 -31.76 33.92 -15.54
CA THR A 29 -30.84 34.71 -16.41
C THR A 29 -29.39 34.72 -15.88
N GLN A 30 -28.52 34.04 -16.63
CA GLN A 30 -27.29 34.54 -17.24
C GLN A 30 -26.31 35.45 -16.44
N SER A 31 -25.07 34.93 -16.32
CA SER A 31 -23.78 35.63 -16.06
C SER A 31 -23.41 36.02 -14.63
N ALA A 32 -22.74 35.11 -13.94
CA ALA A 32 -21.52 35.41 -13.16
C ALA A 32 -20.74 34.11 -12.90
N ALA A 33 -19.70 33.86 -13.70
CA ALA A 33 -18.75 32.76 -13.45
C ALA A 33 -17.92 33.07 -12.20
N HIS A 34 -18.34 32.56 -11.04
CA HIS A 34 -17.47 32.42 -9.88
C HIS A 34 -16.72 31.10 -9.98
N ALA A 35 -15.42 31.22 -10.31
CA ALA A 35 -14.49 30.11 -10.41
C ALA A 35 -14.34 29.40 -9.05
N ALA A 36 -14.89 28.20 -8.94
CA ALA A 36 -14.46 27.24 -7.92
C ALA A 36 -13.01 26.82 -8.22
N PRO A 37 -12.15 26.63 -7.21
CA PRO A 37 -10.80 26.12 -7.45
C PRO A 37 -10.90 24.70 -8.02
N GLN A 38 -10.63 24.57 -9.32
CA GLN A 38 -10.42 23.27 -9.96
C GLN A 38 -9.14 22.67 -9.36
N TYR A 39 -9.30 21.67 -8.49
CA TYR A 39 -8.20 20.78 -8.20
C TYR A 39 -7.91 19.96 -9.46
N GLU A 40 -6.71 20.11 -10.01
CA GLU A 40 -6.20 19.23 -11.07
C GLU A 40 -6.15 17.80 -10.53
N ILE A 41 -6.99 16.94 -11.08
CA ILE A 41 -6.86 15.49 -10.93
C ILE A 41 -5.64 15.10 -11.79
N PRO A 42 -4.56 14.52 -11.22
CA PRO A 42 -3.41 14.13 -12.01
C PRO A 42 -3.85 13.14 -13.10
N SER A 43 -3.73 13.56 -14.36
CA SER A 43 -3.93 12.70 -15.52
C SER A 43 -2.72 11.79 -15.64
N TYR A 44 -2.91 10.48 -15.41
CA TYR A 44 -1.87 9.46 -15.56
C TYR A 44 -1.68 9.11 -17.04
N THR A 45 -1.37 10.11 -17.86
CA THR A 45 -0.79 9.87 -19.19
C THR A 45 0.69 9.58 -19.02
N ALA A 46 1.09 8.36 -19.38
CA ALA A 46 2.48 8.01 -19.56
C ALA A 46 3.09 8.87 -20.69
N CYS A 47 3.77 9.95 -20.30
CA CYS A 47 4.66 10.78 -21.12
C CYS A 47 5.80 11.17 -20.18
N GLY A 48 7.06 10.78 -20.40
CA GLY A 48 7.90 11.27 -21.49
C GLY A 48 9.07 12.02 -20.85
N SER A 49 10.20 11.32 -20.70
CA SER A 49 11.58 11.84 -20.63
C SER A 49 11.85 13.13 -19.84
N THR A 50 11.80 13.06 -18.51
CA THR A 50 12.67 13.87 -17.64
C THR A 50 13.25 12.95 -16.56
N ASN A 51 14.59 12.82 -16.55
CA ASN A 51 15.38 11.89 -15.72
C ASN A 51 15.39 12.27 -14.21
N THR A 52 14.23 12.40 -13.59
CA THR A 52 14.10 12.27 -12.13
C THR A 52 13.49 10.91 -11.87
N SER A 53 14.24 10.01 -11.23
CA SER A 53 13.69 8.72 -10.81
C SER A 53 12.43 8.98 -9.98
N ALA A 54 11.28 8.45 -10.43
CA ALA A 54 10.00 8.57 -9.72
C ALA A 54 10.02 7.92 -8.31
N THR A 55 11.07 7.15 -8.05
CA THR A 55 11.31 6.34 -6.87
C THR A 55 12.78 6.51 -6.47
N ALA A 56 13.06 6.41 -5.18
CA ALA A 56 14.37 6.63 -4.59
C ALA A 56 15.36 5.52 -4.94
N LYS A 57 14.91 4.26 -4.92
CA LYS A 57 15.79 3.08 -4.94
C LYS A 57 15.44 2.08 -6.00
N PHE A 58 14.19 1.70 -6.12
CA PHE A 58 13.75 0.66 -7.07
C PHE A 58 13.18 1.31 -8.33
N PRO A 59 13.16 0.65 -9.50
CA PRO A 59 12.42 1.14 -10.65
C PRO A 59 10.90 1.18 -10.36
N PRO A 60 10.12 2.04 -11.04
CA PRO A 60 8.66 2.15 -10.86
C PRO A 60 7.91 0.82 -11.03
N THR A 61 8.40 -0.03 -11.92
CA THR A 61 7.86 -1.38 -12.15
C THR A 61 8.99 -2.39 -12.29
N MET A 62 8.76 -3.62 -11.83
CA MET A 62 9.72 -4.71 -11.94
C MET A 62 9.02 -6.08 -11.93
N ASN A 63 9.74 -7.11 -12.31
CA ASN A 63 9.28 -8.50 -12.26
C ASN A 63 10.24 -9.34 -11.43
N GLY A 64 9.73 -10.42 -10.85
CA GLY A 64 10.53 -11.47 -10.22
C GLY A 64 10.89 -12.57 -11.22
N TYR A 65 12.19 -12.78 -11.44
CA TYR A 65 12.75 -13.73 -12.40
C TYR A 65 13.39 -14.94 -11.71
N PHE A 66 12.81 -16.12 -11.95
CA PHE A 66 13.23 -17.41 -11.43
C PHE A 66 13.95 -18.18 -12.54
N GLN A 67 15.19 -18.60 -12.28
CA GLN A 67 16.02 -19.28 -13.28
C GLN A 67 15.86 -20.81 -13.22
N SER A 68 15.58 -21.39 -12.05
CA SER A 68 15.36 -22.83 -11.87
C SER A 68 14.68 -23.12 -10.52
N LYS A 69 13.99 -24.25 -10.39
CA LYS A 69 13.38 -24.73 -9.13
C LYS A 69 14.42 -25.12 -8.06
N ILE A 70 15.70 -25.20 -8.42
CA ILE A 70 16.79 -25.65 -7.53
C ILE A 70 17.51 -24.47 -6.86
N THR A 71 17.45 -23.27 -7.44
CA THR A 71 18.17 -22.12 -6.91
C THR A 71 17.38 -21.45 -5.79
N THR A 72 18.02 -21.28 -4.63
CA THR A 72 17.51 -20.48 -3.51
C THR A 72 17.56 -18.97 -3.77
N THR A 73 17.89 -18.55 -4.99
CA THR A 73 18.05 -17.14 -5.38
C THR A 73 17.27 -16.85 -6.64
N PHE A 74 16.56 -15.73 -6.65
CA PHE A 74 15.89 -15.17 -7.82
C PHE A 74 16.19 -13.67 -7.94
N HIS A 75 15.80 -13.05 -9.05
CA HIS A 75 16.23 -11.69 -9.38
C HIS A 75 15.04 -10.75 -9.59
N LEU A 76 15.23 -9.48 -9.28
CA LEU A 76 14.27 -8.41 -9.54
C LEU A 76 14.82 -7.47 -10.60
N GLY A 77 13.97 -7.06 -11.54
CA GLY A 77 14.36 -6.11 -12.56
C GLY A 77 13.22 -5.68 -13.48
N PRO A 78 13.37 -4.57 -14.23
CA PRO A 78 12.40 -4.16 -15.23
C PRO A 78 12.23 -5.23 -16.33
N THR A 79 13.34 -5.83 -16.77
CA THR A 79 13.41 -6.85 -17.83
C THR A 79 14.23 -8.06 -17.39
N ALA A 80 14.20 -9.16 -18.16
CA ALA A 80 14.94 -10.39 -17.84
C ALA A 80 16.46 -10.22 -17.99
N ASP A 81 16.89 -9.28 -18.84
CA ASP A 81 18.29 -8.96 -19.09
C ASP A 81 18.82 -7.90 -18.12
N GLU A 82 17.92 -7.05 -17.61
CA GLU A 82 18.23 -5.99 -16.65
C GLU A 82 17.87 -6.42 -15.22
N LYS A 83 18.66 -7.34 -14.66
CA LYS A 83 18.53 -7.77 -13.26
C LYS A 83 19.25 -6.79 -12.36
N LEU A 84 18.50 -6.08 -11.51
CA LEU A 84 19.05 -5.03 -10.65
C LEU A 84 19.30 -5.53 -9.22
N TYR A 85 18.43 -6.40 -8.71
CA TYR A 85 18.50 -6.90 -7.33
C TYR A 85 18.41 -8.42 -7.29
N ALA A 86 19.04 -9.01 -6.28
CA ALA A 86 18.91 -10.41 -5.95
C ALA A 86 18.09 -10.60 -4.68
N VAL A 87 17.29 -11.65 -4.67
CA VAL A 87 16.58 -12.14 -3.50
C VAL A 87 17.05 -13.55 -3.23
N SER A 88 17.56 -13.80 -2.02
CA SER A 88 17.98 -15.13 -1.60
C SER A 88 17.12 -15.66 -0.46
N ILE A 89 16.97 -16.97 -0.41
CA ILE A 89 16.25 -17.73 0.61
C ILE A 89 17.23 -18.77 1.14
N PRO A 90 18.10 -18.39 2.10
CA PRO A 90 19.14 -19.29 2.59
C PRO A 90 18.51 -20.59 3.11
N ALA A 91 18.99 -21.73 2.61
CA ALA A 91 18.63 -23.04 3.14
C ALA A 91 19.27 -23.19 4.52
N THR A 92 18.53 -22.86 5.58
CA THR A 92 19.04 -22.98 6.95
C THR A 92 18.98 -24.44 7.38
N VAL A 93 20.13 -25.12 7.32
CA VAL A 93 20.30 -26.54 7.69
C VAL A 93 19.95 -26.82 9.18
N PHE A 94 19.85 -25.79 10.02
CA PHE A 94 19.60 -25.95 11.47
C PHE A 94 18.60 -24.96 12.11
N ASN A 95 17.93 -24.09 11.34
CA ASN A 95 16.97 -23.12 11.89
C ASN A 95 15.65 -23.11 11.09
N ASN A 96 14.52 -23.28 11.79
CA ASN A 96 13.15 -23.37 11.26
C ASN A 96 12.55 -22.03 10.77
N LYS A 97 13.37 -21.08 10.32
CA LYS A 97 12.90 -19.73 9.93
C LYS A 97 13.35 -19.37 8.51
N PRO A 98 12.54 -19.63 7.46
CA PRO A 98 12.76 -19.09 6.13
C PRO A 98 12.92 -17.58 6.26
N THR A 99 14.08 -17.14 5.80
CA THR A 99 14.47 -15.75 5.80
C THR A 99 14.57 -15.33 4.35
N ILE A 100 13.73 -14.40 3.91
CA ILE A 100 13.91 -13.76 2.61
C ILE A 100 14.94 -12.65 2.81
N VAL A 101 16.00 -12.66 1.99
CA VAL A 101 17.07 -11.66 2.04
C VAL A 101 17.08 -10.90 0.73
N LEU A 102 16.90 -9.58 0.80
CA LEU A 102 16.96 -8.68 -0.35
C LEU A 102 18.34 -8.01 -0.41
N HIS A 103 19.00 -8.09 -1.56
CA HIS A 103 20.36 -7.60 -1.78
C HIS A 103 20.40 -6.39 -2.71
N ASP A 104 21.30 -5.45 -2.41
CA ASP A 104 21.56 -4.23 -3.19
C ASP A 104 22.45 -4.50 -4.41
N GLY A 105 21.96 -5.36 -5.31
CA GLY A 105 22.65 -5.68 -6.55
C GLY A 105 22.26 -7.06 -7.09
N PRO A 106 22.74 -7.43 -8.28
CA PRO A 106 22.26 -8.59 -9.03
C PRO A 106 22.66 -9.94 -8.46
N THR A 107 23.42 -10.00 -7.36
CA THR A 107 23.87 -11.26 -6.75
C THR A 107 23.78 -11.23 -5.23
N ASN A 108 23.70 -12.39 -4.60
CA ASN A 108 23.68 -12.54 -3.13
C ASN A 108 24.99 -12.13 -2.42
N LYS A 109 26.01 -11.72 -3.18
CA LYS A 109 27.27 -11.17 -2.64
C LYS A 109 27.19 -9.67 -2.39
N HIS A 110 26.15 -9.01 -2.90
CA HIS A 110 25.94 -7.58 -2.67
C HIS A 110 25.39 -7.32 -1.27
N PRO A 111 25.57 -6.09 -0.74
CA PRO A 111 25.09 -5.72 0.59
C PRO A 111 23.61 -6.06 0.80
N VAL A 112 23.28 -6.49 2.01
CA VAL A 112 21.88 -6.76 2.40
C VAL A 112 21.15 -5.44 2.58
N MET A 113 19.99 -5.28 1.94
CA MET A 113 19.11 -4.12 2.13
C MET A 113 18.03 -4.38 3.17
N ALA A 114 17.52 -5.60 3.21
CA ALA A 114 16.56 -6.01 4.21
C ALA A 114 16.50 -7.54 4.33
N THR A 115 16.04 -7.99 5.49
CA THR A 115 15.67 -9.39 5.73
C THR A 115 14.24 -9.46 6.24
N ALA A 116 13.48 -10.47 5.83
CA ALA A 116 12.17 -10.77 6.38
C ALA A 116 12.21 -12.17 6.98
N GLN A 117 11.94 -12.27 8.29
CA GLN A 117 11.98 -13.52 9.04
C GLN A 117 10.56 -14.01 9.34
N SER A 118 10.26 -15.24 8.92
CA SER A 118 9.03 -15.95 9.28
C SER A 118 9.34 -17.36 9.80
N ASP A 119 8.33 -18.11 10.24
CA ASP A 119 8.50 -19.55 10.56
C ASP A 119 8.54 -20.40 9.29
N ARG A 120 8.85 -21.69 9.45
CA ARG A 120 9.09 -22.67 8.38
C ARG A 120 8.08 -22.66 7.24
N TRP A 121 6.84 -22.25 7.51
CA TRP A 121 5.75 -22.27 6.55
C TRP A 121 5.27 -20.86 6.18
N GLY A 122 6.00 -19.82 6.55
CA GLY A 122 5.57 -18.44 6.36
C GLY A 122 4.30 -18.09 7.15
N ARG A 123 3.97 -18.85 8.20
CA ARG A 123 2.71 -18.79 8.98
C ARG A 123 2.87 -17.97 10.25
N SER A 124 4.08 -17.86 10.81
CA SER A 124 4.30 -17.11 12.04
C SER A 124 4.07 -15.63 11.80
N ARG A 125 3.35 -15.03 12.75
CA ARG A 125 2.97 -13.63 12.78
C ARG A 125 3.33 -13.09 14.17
N PRO A 126 3.91 -11.89 14.28
CA PRO A 126 4.32 -10.98 13.19
C PRO A 126 5.48 -11.53 12.33
N VAL A 127 5.58 -11.06 11.08
CA VAL A 127 6.82 -11.19 10.30
C VAL A 127 7.71 -9.99 10.62
N ALA A 128 8.94 -10.23 11.06
CA ALA A 128 9.89 -9.16 11.34
C ALA A 128 10.71 -8.84 10.08
N ILE A 129 10.65 -7.59 9.63
CA ILE A 129 11.51 -7.04 8.57
C ILE A 129 12.62 -6.23 9.24
N THR A 130 13.87 -6.58 9.00
CA THR A 130 15.04 -5.85 9.52
C THR A 130 15.75 -5.13 8.39
N LEU A 131 15.95 -3.82 8.52
CA LEU A 131 16.81 -3.01 7.67
C LEU A 131 18.16 -2.77 8.39
N PRO A 132 19.29 -3.23 7.84
CA PRO A 132 20.59 -2.98 8.41
C PRO A 132 21.00 -1.49 8.28
N PRO A 133 21.90 -1.00 9.15
CA PRO A 133 22.56 0.29 9.00
C PRO A 133 23.14 0.42 7.60
N ARG A 134 22.93 1.57 6.97
CA ARG A 134 23.61 1.84 5.72
C ARG A 134 25.07 2.16 5.96
N PRO A 135 25.98 1.76 5.05
CA PRO A 135 27.36 2.22 5.07
C PRO A 135 27.41 3.76 5.16
N GLY A 136 28.04 4.29 6.22
CA GLY A 136 28.13 5.73 6.47
C GLY A 136 26.96 6.35 7.24
N SER A 137 25.94 5.59 7.64
CA SER A 137 24.86 6.08 8.51
C SER A 137 25.12 5.77 9.99
N GLN A 138 24.84 6.74 10.87
CA GLN A 138 24.86 6.57 12.33
C GLN A 138 23.61 5.84 12.87
N ARG A 139 22.73 5.33 11.99
CA ARG A 139 21.46 4.71 12.39
C ARG A 139 21.69 3.24 12.73
N GLN A 140 21.08 2.77 13.82
CA GLN A 140 21.03 1.34 14.17
C GLN A 140 20.07 0.57 13.23
N ASP A 141 20.08 -0.75 13.35
CA ASP A 141 19.08 -1.63 12.72
C ASP A 141 17.66 -1.08 12.97
N SER A 142 16.83 -1.08 11.93
CA SER A 142 15.41 -0.75 12.05
C SER A 142 14.58 -2.01 11.84
N ILE A 143 13.67 -2.29 12.77
CA ILE A 143 12.76 -3.44 12.68
C ILE A 143 11.36 -2.92 12.39
N VAL A 144 10.72 -3.48 11.37
CA VAL A 144 9.33 -3.25 10.99
C VAL A 144 8.57 -4.57 11.14
N GLU A 145 7.52 -4.56 11.95
CA GLU A 145 6.67 -5.73 12.12
C GLU A 145 5.49 -5.69 11.14
N VAL A 146 5.31 -6.80 10.41
CA VAL A 146 4.14 -7.03 9.56
C VAL A 146 3.18 -7.97 10.28
N VAL A 147 2.01 -7.44 10.65
CA VAL A 147 0.97 -8.15 11.41
C VAL A 147 -0.24 -8.45 10.52
N PRO A 148 -1.03 -9.50 10.77
CA PRO A 148 -2.34 -9.68 10.14
C PRO A 148 -3.25 -8.48 10.41
N GLY A 149 -4.01 -8.07 9.40
CA GLY A 149 -5.02 -7.03 9.54
C GLY A 149 -6.40 -7.57 9.91
N GLY A 150 -7.15 -6.77 10.68
CA GLY A 150 -8.56 -7.00 11.03
C GLY A 150 -8.86 -8.20 11.95
N PRO A 151 -10.11 -8.31 12.46
CA PRO A 151 -10.56 -9.48 13.20
C PRO A 151 -10.75 -10.69 12.27
N LEU A 152 -10.28 -11.87 12.70
CA LEU A 152 -10.23 -13.16 11.95
C LEU A 152 -11.58 -13.70 11.39
N LYS A 153 -12.71 -13.01 11.60
CA LYS A 153 -14.03 -13.47 11.15
C LYS A 153 -14.39 -12.82 9.81
N HIS A 154 -14.10 -13.53 8.72
CA HIS A 154 -14.71 -13.40 7.38
C HIS A 154 -14.25 -12.28 6.43
N PHE A 155 -13.15 -11.56 6.71
CA PHE A 155 -12.56 -10.67 5.69
C PHE A 155 -11.47 -11.37 4.86
N SER A 156 -11.28 -10.90 3.61
CA SER A 156 -10.14 -11.29 2.78
C SER A 156 -8.83 -11.05 3.53
N PRO A 157 -7.81 -11.93 3.42
CA PRO A 157 -6.55 -11.75 4.11
C PRO A 157 -5.94 -10.35 3.91
N SER A 158 -5.49 -9.74 4.99
CA SER A 158 -4.75 -8.48 4.96
C SER A 158 -3.58 -8.48 5.93
N HIS A 159 -2.59 -7.63 5.66
CA HIS A 159 -1.37 -7.50 6.45
C HIS A 159 -1.00 -6.02 6.59
N MET A 160 -0.73 -5.57 7.81
CA MET A 160 -0.42 -4.19 8.12
C MET A 160 1.02 -4.05 8.59
N PHE A 161 1.61 -2.90 8.31
CA PHE A 161 2.87 -2.47 8.90
C PHE A 161 2.89 -0.95 9.06
N GLU A 162 3.78 -0.48 9.93
CA GLU A 162 4.05 0.94 10.12
C GLU A 162 5.54 1.18 9.83
N THR A 163 5.85 2.22 9.06
CA THR A 163 7.23 2.57 8.77
C THR A 163 7.40 4.08 8.59
N SER A 164 8.63 4.53 8.70
CA SER A 164 9.01 5.92 8.47
C SER A 164 8.96 6.26 6.98
N VAL A 165 8.32 7.39 6.66
CA VAL A 165 8.26 7.98 5.32
C VAL A 165 8.88 9.38 5.29
N GLY A 166 9.10 9.90 4.08
CA GLY A 166 9.68 11.22 3.87
C GLY A 166 11.20 11.15 3.67
N PRO A 167 11.81 12.16 3.03
CA PRO A 167 13.27 12.23 2.85
C PRO A 167 14.07 12.13 4.16
N LYS A 168 13.49 12.63 5.27
CA LYS A 168 14.10 12.56 6.60
C LYS A 168 13.70 11.31 7.40
N GLY A 169 12.67 10.58 6.97
CA GLY A 169 12.14 9.40 7.65
C GLY A 169 11.56 9.68 9.04
N ILE A 170 10.99 10.87 9.25
CA ILE A 170 10.50 11.32 10.57
C ILE A 170 9.02 10.95 10.75
N THR A 171 8.22 11.09 9.70
CA THR A 171 6.79 10.80 9.76
C THR A 171 6.59 9.29 9.73
N ARG A 172 5.87 8.73 10.70
CA ARG A 172 5.46 7.33 10.66
C ARG A 172 4.09 7.21 10.03
N GLU A 173 3.97 6.30 9.08
CA GLU A 173 2.71 6.02 8.42
C GLU A 173 2.41 4.53 8.42
N ARG A 174 1.11 4.23 8.43
CA ARG A 174 0.59 2.87 8.43
C ARG A 174 0.07 2.49 7.06
N PHE A 175 0.36 1.25 6.67
CA PHE A 175 -0.03 0.68 5.40
C PHE A 175 -0.68 -0.68 5.59
N GLU A 176 -1.51 -1.07 4.64
CA GLU A 176 -2.18 -2.37 4.64
C GLU A 176 -2.12 -3.02 3.26
N TRP A 177 -1.51 -4.19 3.18
CA TRP A 177 -1.65 -5.09 2.06
C TRP A 177 -3.01 -5.78 2.11
N ARG A 178 -3.79 -5.67 1.05
CA ARG A 178 -5.09 -6.33 0.90
C ARG A 178 -5.08 -7.24 -0.32
N LYS A 179 -5.55 -8.49 -0.16
CA LYS A 179 -5.71 -9.40 -1.30
C LYS A 179 -6.67 -8.81 -2.32
N SER A 180 -6.34 -8.91 -3.61
CA SER A 180 -7.04 -8.20 -4.68
C SER A 180 -7.06 -8.99 -5.99
N HIS A 181 -8.21 -8.89 -6.67
CA HIS A 181 -8.46 -9.35 -8.05
C HIS A 181 -9.01 -8.18 -8.88
N GLY A 182 -8.71 -6.95 -8.44
CA GLY A 182 -9.24 -5.69 -8.95
C GLY A 182 -8.71 -5.32 -10.34
N ASN A 183 -9.24 -4.24 -10.92
CA ASN A 183 -8.81 -3.76 -12.23
C ASN A 183 -7.33 -3.39 -12.22
N GLU A 184 -6.83 -2.85 -11.12
CA GLU A 184 -5.42 -2.48 -10.94
C GLU A 184 -4.50 -3.71 -11.06
N ILE A 185 -4.89 -4.86 -10.49
CA ILE A 185 -4.16 -6.13 -10.64
C ILE A 185 -4.27 -6.65 -12.08
N LYS A 186 -5.45 -6.50 -12.69
CA LYS A 186 -5.68 -6.99 -14.05
C LYS A 186 -4.93 -6.20 -15.12
N GLU A 187 -4.83 -4.90 -14.93
CA GLU A 187 -4.01 -4.02 -15.75
C GLU A 187 -2.52 -4.31 -15.55
N LEU A 188 -2.10 -4.66 -14.32
CA LEU A 188 -0.72 -5.02 -14.05
C LEU A 188 -0.32 -6.35 -14.71
N ALA A 189 -1.14 -7.41 -14.60
CA ALA A 189 -0.73 -8.77 -14.98
C ALA A 189 -1.82 -9.66 -15.62
N GLY A 190 -2.86 -9.08 -16.23
CA GLY A 190 -3.90 -9.81 -16.95
C GLY A 190 -4.95 -10.47 -16.04
N PHE A 191 -5.41 -11.69 -16.34
CA PHE A 191 -6.38 -12.40 -15.48
C PHE A 191 -5.74 -13.01 -14.23
N SER A 192 -5.05 -12.18 -13.45
CA SER A 192 -4.32 -12.59 -12.27
C SER A 192 -4.98 -12.13 -10.97
N TYR A 193 -4.38 -12.54 -9.86
CA TYR A 193 -4.66 -12.10 -8.50
C TYR A 193 -3.35 -11.66 -7.84
N GLY A 194 -3.47 -10.98 -6.71
CA GLY A 194 -2.33 -10.55 -5.94
C GLY A 194 -2.71 -9.67 -4.77
N TRP A 195 -1.86 -8.71 -4.46
CA TRP A 195 -2.00 -7.83 -3.32
C TRP A 195 -1.86 -6.37 -3.75
N LYS A 196 -2.62 -5.51 -3.11
CA LYS A 196 -2.49 -4.05 -3.23
C LYS A 196 -2.12 -3.48 -1.87
N LEU A 197 -1.21 -2.52 -1.85
CA LEU A 197 -0.83 -1.79 -0.66
C LEU A 197 -1.64 -0.50 -0.60
N VAL A 198 -2.36 -0.30 0.50
CA VAL A 198 -3.10 0.93 0.76
C VAL A 198 -2.42 1.74 1.85
N ARG A 199 -2.46 3.06 1.72
CA ARG A 199 -1.97 4.02 2.72
C ARG A 199 -3.10 4.38 3.68
N LEU A 200 -2.95 4.05 4.97
CA LEU A 200 -4.01 4.21 5.99
C LEU A 200 -3.99 5.58 6.66
N THR A 201 -2.81 6.19 6.78
CA THR A 201 -2.61 7.47 7.52
C THR A 201 -2.22 8.62 6.59
N GLY A 202 -2.51 8.51 5.29
CA GLY A 202 -2.26 9.55 4.30
C GLY A 202 -3.39 10.59 4.24
N PRO A 203 -3.26 11.62 3.37
CA PRO A 203 -4.33 12.57 3.13
C PRO A 203 -5.61 11.83 2.73
N VAL A 204 -6.69 12.01 3.50
CA VAL A 204 -7.98 11.38 3.20
C VAL A 204 -8.50 11.99 1.91
N SER A 205 -8.67 11.15 0.89
CA SER A 205 -9.29 11.56 -0.36
C SER A 205 -10.80 11.33 -0.24
N ASN A 206 -11.63 12.32 -0.54
CA ASN A 206 -13.11 12.20 -0.53
C ASN A 206 -13.63 11.42 -1.75
N VAL A 207 -12.89 10.42 -2.20
CA VAL A 207 -13.02 9.82 -3.53
C VAL A 207 -13.45 8.35 -3.45
N ALA A 208 -14.10 8.00 -2.34
CA ALA A 208 -14.73 6.70 -2.14
C ALA A 208 -15.90 6.49 -3.11
N GLY A 209 -16.17 5.24 -3.48
CA GLY A 209 -17.26 4.94 -4.41
C GLY A 209 -17.14 3.61 -5.13
N SER A 210 -18.11 3.36 -6.02
CA SER A 210 -18.14 2.20 -6.92
C SER A 210 -16.88 2.13 -7.78
N ARG A 211 -16.41 0.91 -8.09
CA ARG A 211 -15.23 0.70 -8.95
C ARG A 211 -15.31 1.43 -10.30
N LYS A 212 -16.52 1.63 -10.84
CA LYS A 212 -16.73 2.29 -12.13
C LYS A 212 -16.60 3.81 -12.06
N GLU A 213 -16.85 4.40 -10.90
CA GLU A 213 -16.96 5.85 -10.70
C GLU A 213 -15.72 6.43 -10.01
N ARG A 214 -15.05 5.63 -9.16
CA ARG A 214 -13.85 6.09 -8.47
C ARG A 214 -12.67 6.28 -9.43
N PRO A 215 -11.81 7.30 -9.22
CA PRO A 215 -10.52 7.43 -9.86
C PRO A 215 -9.64 6.20 -9.63
N ARG A 216 -8.73 5.99 -10.60
CA ARG A 216 -7.72 4.94 -10.50
C ARG A 216 -6.77 5.22 -9.35
N GLY A 217 -6.24 4.16 -8.77
CA GLY A 217 -5.30 4.26 -7.66
C GLY A 217 -5.94 4.51 -6.30
N TYR A 218 -7.26 4.46 -6.18
CA TYR A 218 -7.97 4.56 -4.89
C TYR A 218 -8.82 3.32 -4.63
N THR A 219 -9.04 2.96 -3.37
CA THR A 219 -9.95 1.86 -3.02
C THR A 219 -11.40 2.33 -2.90
N SER A 220 -12.34 1.39 -2.76
CA SER A 220 -13.77 1.72 -2.58
C SER A 220 -14.04 2.51 -1.30
N ASP A 221 -13.19 2.34 -0.28
CA ASP A 221 -13.16 3.11 0.97
C ASP A 221 -12.29 4.39 0.86
N GLY A 222 -11.90 4.80 -0.34
CA GLY A 222 -11.22 6.10 -0.58
C GLY A 222 -9.74 6.14 -0.19
N LEU A 223 -9.12 5.01 0.10
CA LEU A 223 -7.71 4.93 0.46
C LEU A 223 -6.84 4.85 -0.78
N GLU A 224 -5.74 5.60 -0.77
CA GLU A 224 -4.75 5.59 -1.84
C GLU A 224 -4.04 4.24 -1.92
N ILE A 225 -3.93 3.70 -3.14
CA ILE A 225 -3.14 2.54 -3.49
C ILE A 225 -1.74 3.01 -3.87
N VAL A 226 -0.74 2.54 -3.14
CA VAL A 226 0.65 3.00 -3.27
C VAL A 226 1.60 1.95 -3.85
N ALA A 227 1.19 0.69 -3.89
CA ALA A 227 1.93 -0.37 -4.56
C ALA A 227 1.02 -1.57 -4.90
N LEU A 228 1.48 -2.40 -5.82
CA LEU A 228 0.84 -3.62 -6.27
C LEU A 228 1.88 -4.73 -6.41
N ILE A 229 1.48 -5.95 -6.08
CA ILE A 229 2.15 -7.17 -6.52
C ILE A 229 1.10 -8.12 -7.09
N ALA A 230 1.30 -8.58 -8.31
CA ALA A 230 0.43 -9.54 -8.98
C ALA A 230 1.21 -10.81 -9.30
N HIS A 231 0.59 -11.96 -9.05
CA HIS A 231 1.10 -13.22 -9.58
C HIS A 231 1.18 -13.13 -11.10
N ASN A 232 2.18 -13.75 -11.70
CA ASN A 232 2.24 -13.76 -13.15
C ASN A 232 1.28 -14.82 -13.70
N ALA A 233 0.23 -14.39 -14.42
CA ALA A 233 -0.69 -15.29 -15.11
C ALA A 233 -0.21 -15.68 -16.53
N SER A 234 0.92 -15.14 -17.01
CA SER A 234 1.44 -15.44 -18.35
C SER A 234 2.18 -16.79 -18.40
N TRP A 235 2.24 -17.40 -19.58
CA TRP A 235 2.98 -18.64 -19.88
C TRP A 235 4.52 -18.54 -19.74
N SER A 236 5.04 -17.43 -19.22
CA SER A 236 6.47 -17.25 -18.97
C SER A 236 6.91 -18.07 -17.77
N MET A 237 7.55 -19.22 -18.00
CA MET A 237 8.04 -20.12 -16.94
C MET A 237 9.05 -19.47 -15.99
N THR A 238 9.68 -18.37 -16.39
CA THR A 238 10.73 -17.69 -15.60
C THR A 238 10.23 -16.46 -14.84
N LYS A 239 9.00 -15.99 -15.05
CA LYS A 239 8.46 -14.79 -14.37
C LYS A 239 7.47 -15.24 -13.30
N GLY A 240 7.77 -15.02 -12.03
CA GLY A 240 6.89 -15.43 -10.92
C GLY A 240 5.83 -14.39 -10.56
N PHE A 241 6.18 -13.11 -10.58
CA PHE A 241 5.28 -12.01 -10.27
C PHE A 241 5.68 -10.73 -10.99
N ARG A 242 4.76 -9.76 -10.99
CA ARG A 242 5.01 -8.38 -11.38
C ARG A 242 4.67 -7.45 -10.23
N PHE A 243 5.52 -6.45 -10.02
CA PHE A 243 5.40 -5.44 -8.99
C PHE A 243 5.35 -4.04 -9.62
N ALA A 244 4.58 -3.14 -9.03
CA ALA A 244 4.54 -1.73 -9.41
C ALA A 244 4.29 -0.83 -8.21
N PHE A 245 5.00 0.29 -8.14
CA PHE A 245 4.60 1.42 -7.30
C PHE A 245 3.44 2.19 -7.94
N MET A 246 2.64 2.86 -7.12
CA MET A 246 1.50 3.67 -7.55
C MET A 246 1.34 4.90 -6.65
N GLY A 247 0.53 5.87 -7.07
CA GLY A 247 0.19 7.05 -6.28
C GLY A 247 1.43 7.74 -5.71
N ALA A 248 1.40 8.08 -4.43
CA ALA A 248 2.51 8.68 -3.70
C ALA A 248 3.78 7.80 -3.67
N GLY A 249 3.65 6.49 -3.89
CA GLY A 249 4.80 5.58 -4.06
C GLY A 249 5.65 5.86 -5.30
N LEU A 250 5.16 6.67 -6.26
CA LEU A 250 5.86 7.10 -7.48
C LEU A 250 6.35 8.55 -7.43
N THR A 251 6.41 9.16 -6.26
CA THR A 251 6.71 10.60 -6.15
C THR A 251 8.03 10.90 -5.45
N ASP A 252 8.85 9.88 -5.15
CA ASP A 252 10.05 9.96 -4.30
C ASP A 252 9.79 10.54 -2.87
N THR A 253 8.54 10.88 -2.54
CA THR A 253 8.19 11.49 -1.25
C THR A 253 8.22 10.51 -0.09
N MET A 254 8.08 9.21 -0.36
CA MET A 254 8.04 8.18 0.68
C MET A 254 9.44 7.83 1.22
N GLY A 255 10.47 8.00 0.39
CA GLY A 255 11.86 7.71 0.74
C GLY A 255 12.24 6.23 0.62
N GLU A 256 13.54 5.98 0.48
CA GLU A 256 14.07 4.66 0.15
C GLU A 256 13.79 3.56 1.19
N ASN A 257 13.86 3.87 2.49
CA ASN A 257 13.58 2.84 3.50
C ASN A 257 12.13 2.33 3.41
N TRP A 258 11.19 3.22 3.08
CA TRP A 258 9.82 2.81 2.81
C TRP A 258 9.77 1.90 1.59
N GLU A 259 10.44 2.25 0.49
CA GLU A 259 10.45 1.41 -0.71
C GLU A 259 11.01 0.00 -0.43
N ILE A 260 12.11 -0.10 0.32
CA ILE A 260 12.71 -1.38 0.72
C ILE A 260 11.71 -2.22 1.53
N VAL A 261 11.03 -1.62 2.51
CA VAL A 261 10.00 -2.29 3.32
C VAL A 261 8.83 -2.76 2.47
N VAL A 262 8.36 -1.92 1.54
CA VAL A 262 7.27 -2.26 0.62
C VAL A 262 7.64 -3.45 -0.26
N VAL A 263 8.84 -3.42 -0.86
CA VAL A 263 9.29 -4.51 -1.73
C VAL A 263 9.43 -5.81 -0.95
N ILE A 264 10.13 -5.81 0.18
CA ILE A 264 10.36 -7.06 0.93
C ILE A 264 9.08 -7.61 1.58
N SER A 265 8.15 -6.75 2.01
CA SER A 265 6.83 -7.20 2.49
C SER A 265 5.98 -7.79 1.35
N ALA A 266 6.05 -7.23 0.15
CA ALA A 266 5.39 -7.80 -1.04
C ALA A 266 5.95 -9.19 -1.38
N LEU A 267 7.28 -9.34 -1.36
CA LEU A 267 7.96 -10.62 -1.60
C LEU A 267 7.52 -11.69 -0.58
N GLN A 268 7.43 -11.30 0.70
CA GLN A 268 6.94 -12.19 1.75
C GLN A 268 5.53 -12.70 1.46
N LEU A 269 4.61 -11.80 1.06
CA LEU A 269 3.23 -12.18 0.75
C LEU A 269 3.13 -13.08 -0.48
N TRP A 270 3.91 -12.78 -1.51
CA TRP A 270 3.99 -13.63 -2.69
C TRP A 270 4.52 -15.03 -2.34
N PHE A 271 5.56 -15.10 -1.51
CA PHE A 271 6.12 -16.37 -1.06
C PHE A 271 5.11 -17.21 -0.27
N ILE A 272 4.36 -16.57 0.64
CA ILE A 272 3.27 -17.21 1.39
C ILE A 272 2.20 -17.77 0.44
N ASP A 273 1.79 -17.00 -0.59
CA ASP A 273 0.78 -17.46 -1.55
C ASP A 273 1.25 -18.63 -2.43
N VAL A 274 2.56 -18.76 -2.70
CA VAL A 274 3.12 -19.83 -3.54
C VAL A 274 3.45 -21.10 -2.75
N GLU A 275 3.77 -20.97 -1.45
CA GLU A 275 4.00 -22.11 -0.56
C GLU A 275 2.73 -22.66 0.13
N ALA A 276 1.63 -21.91 0.14
CA ALA A 276 0.34 -22.30 0.74
C ALA A 276 -0.44 -23.32 -0.10
#